data_AF-T1FEP6-F1
#
_entry.id   AF-T1FEP6-F1
#
_cell.length_a   1.000
_cell.length_b   1.000
_cell.length_c   1.000
_cell.angle_alpha   90.00
_cell.angle_beta   90.00
_cell.angle_gamma   90.00
#
_symmetry.space_group_name_H-M   'P 1'
#
loop_
_entity.id
_entity.type
_entity.pdbx_description
1 polymer ?
#
loop_
_entity_poly.entity_id
_entity_poly.type
_entity_poly.pdbx_seq_one_letter_code
_entity_poly.pdbx_strand_id
1 'polypeptide(L)'
;MQKQDKLAGRDFSFWKWFVACLHLIHEHIKPEWQKGLVCGFISREESEKKLLKEKPGTFLLRFSESSMENSQKSGVCGDLAMVLVEVDPADNKKKIFHLKKYLQASYLESQKALNRRLSDVLKMFKVADPSDPDKKRTLLRWSLSCV
;
A
#
# COMPACT_ATOMS: atom_id res chain seq x y z
N MET A 1 -0.02 39.05 20.91
CA MET A 1 -0.90 37.97 20.43
C MET A 1 0.00 36.91 19.79
N GLN A 2 0.52 35.96 20.59
CA GLN A 2 1.35 34.87 20.07
C GLN A 2 0.45 33.68 19.72
N LYS A 3 0.43 33.30 18.44
CA LYS A 3 -0.25 32.10 17.96
C LYS A 3 0.62 30.92 18.41
N GLN A 4 0.17 30.19 19.43
CA GLN A 4 0.84 28.99 19.89
C GLN A 4 0.55 27.87 18.88
N ASP A 5 1.55 27.54 18.07
CA ASP A 5 1.46 26.55 17.00
C ASP A 5 1.18 25.15 17.56
N LYS A 6 0.03 24.58 17.17
CA LYS A 6 -0.38 23.19 17.44
C LYS A 6 0.44 22.14 16.64
N LEU A 7 1.73 22.39 16.37
CA LEU A 7 2.53 21.63 15.39
C LEU A 7 3.60 20.71 16.02
N ALA A 8 4.10 21.01 17.22
CA ALA A 8 5.25 20.31 17.81
C ALA A 8 5.06 18.78 17.99
N GLY A 9 3.83 18.28 18.15
CA GLY A 9 3.55 16.85 18.27
C GLY A 9 3.35 16.11 16.93
N ARG A 10 3.06 16.85 15.84
CA ARG A 10 2.83 16.26 14.50
C ARG A 10 4.10 16.23 13.66
N ASP A 11 5.00 17.18 13.87
CA ASP A 11 6.26 17.24 13.11
C ASP A 11 7.17 16.06 13.47
N PHE A 12 7.24 15.68 14.76
CA PHE A 12 8.00 14.51 15.19
C PHE A 12 7.43 13.18 14.65
N SER A 13 6.10 13.08 14.53
CA SER A 13 5.46 11.85 14.03
C SER A 13 5.61 11.70 12.52
N PHE A 14 5.62 12.80 11.76
CA PHE A 14 5.92 12.78 10.33
C PHE A 14 7.36 12.30 10.07
N TRP A 15 8.36 12.92 10.70
CA TRP A 15 9.76 12.55 10.46
C TRP A 15 10.04 11.10 10.85
N LYS A 16 9.48 10.63 11.96
CA LYS A 16 9.57 9.22 12.36
C LYS A 16 8.99 8.30 11.29
N TRP A 17 7.80 8.62 10.77
CA TRP A 17 7.18 7.84 9.69
C TRP A 17 8.00 7.87 8.40
N PHE A 18 8.53 9.03 8.03
CA PHE A 18 9.32 9.20 6.81
C PHE A 18 10.61 8.37 6.86
N VAL A 19 11.37 8.47 7.96
CA VAL A 19 12.58 7.65 8.18
C VAL A 19 12.25 6.16 8.12
N ALA A 20 11.11 5.76 8.68
CA ALA A 20 10.68 4.37 8.63
C ALA A 20 10.32 3.89 7.22
N CYS A 21 9.72 4.75 6.39
CA CYS A 21 9.50 4.45 4.98
C CYS A 21 10.84 4.29 4.23
N LEU A 22 11.83 5.13 4.52
CA LEU A 22 13.17 4.98 3.95
C LEU A 22 13.80 3.64 4.37
N HIS A 23 13.76 3.28 5.65
CA HIS A 23 14.23 1.97 6.11
C HIS A 23 13.50 0.83 5.41
N LEU A 24 12.17 0.89 5.28
CA LEU A 24 11.40 -0.11 4.55
C LEU A 24 11.94 -0.28 3.12
N ILE A 25 12.14 0.83 2.41
CA ILE A 25 12.67 0.84 1.04
C ILE A 25 14.04 0.15 1.00
N HIS A 26 14.97 0.60 1.83
CA HIS A 26 16.35 0.14 1.79
C HIS A 26 16.49 -1.33 2.19
N GLU A 27 15.79 -1.77 3.23
CA GLU A 27 15.99 -3.10 3.83
C GLU A 27 15.13 -4.19 3.19
N HIS A 28 13.92 -3.87 2.70
CA HIS A 28 12.94 -4.91 2.33
C HIS A 28 12.48 -4.86 0.88
N ILE A 29 12.37 -3.67 0.26
CA ILE A 29 11.68 -3.53 -1.04
C ILE A 29 12.48 -2.76 -2.10
N LYS A 30 13.81 -2.60 -1.92
CA LYS A 30 14.67 -1.80 -2.80
C LYS A 30 14.54 -2.19 -4.28
N PRO A 31 14.60 -3.48 -4.69
CA PRO A 31 14.46 -3.85 -6.10
C PRO A 31 13.08 -3.50 -6.67
N GLU A 32 12.03 -3.63 -5.86
CA GLU A 32 10.66 -3.33 -6.25
C GLU A 32 10.43 -1.83 -6.38
N TRP A 33 10.96 -1.05 -5.43
CA TRP A 33 10.97 0.40 -5.50
C TRP A 33 11.65 0.89 -6.79
N GLN A 34 12.83 0.38 -7.10
CA GLN A 34 13.59 0.74 -8.31
C GLN A 34 12.86 0.35 -9.61
N LYS A 35 12.05 -0.72 -9.59
CA LYS A 35 11.19 -1.13 -10.72
C LYS A 35 9.86 -0.37 -10.77
N GLY A 36 9.66 0.60 -9.89
CA GLY A 36 8.43 1.39 -9.74
C GLY A 36 7.22 0.60 -9.25
N LEU A 37 7.41 -0.61 -8.68
CA LEU A 37 6.30 -1.48 -8.22
C LEU A 37 5.50 -0.85 -7.09
N VAL A 38 6.13 0.09 -6.38
CA VAL A 38 5.56 0.82 -5.26
C VAL A 38 5.38 2.27 -5.69
N CYS A 39 4.13 2.76 -5.65
CA CYS A 39 3.83 4.17 -5.90
C CYS A 39 4.34 5.05 -4.74
N GLY A 40 4.32 4.51 -3.52
CA GLY A 40 5.02 5.09 -2.38
C GLY A 40 4.25 6.23 -1.72
N PHE A 41 4.76 7.45 -1.87
CA PHE A 41 4.24 8.65 -1.22
C PHE A 41 3.02 9.20 -1.98
N ILE A 42 1.86 8.63 -1.68
CA ILE A 42 0.56 9.08 -2.19
C ILE A 42 -0.47 9.00 -1.07
N SER A 43 -1.28 10.06 -0.93
CA SER A 43 -2.32 10.09 0.08
C SER A 43 -3.38 9.02 -0.20
N ARG A 44 -4.12 8.64 0.84
CA ARG A 44 -5.25 7.72 0.68
C ARG A 44 -6.23 8.22 -0.38
N GLU A 45 -6.64 9.48 -0.29
CA GLU A 45 -7.60 10.10 -1.20
C GLU A 45 -7.12 10.11 -2.66
N GLU A 46 -5.88 10.52 -2.91
CA GLU A 46 -5.34 10.59 -4.26
C GLU A 46 -5.17 9.18 -4.86
N SER A 47 -4.82 8.18 -4.04
CA SER A 47 -4.77 6.78 -4.48
C SER A 47 -6.14 6.24 -4.89
N GLU A 48 -7.18 6.56 -4.12
CA GLU A 48 -8.57 6.18 -4.42
C GLU A 48 -9.02 6.85 -5.72
N LYS A 49 -8.79 8.16 -5.85
CA LYS A 49 -9.15 8.96 -7.04
C LYS A 49 -8.47 8.46 -8.31
N LYS A 50 -7.19 8.07 -8.25
CA LYS A 50 -6.48 7.47 -9.40
C LYS A 50 -7.09 6.13 -9.78
N LEU A 51 -7.24 5.22 -8.83
CA LEU A 51 -7.74 3.86 -9.11
C LEU A 51 -9.21 3.83 -9.54
N LEU A 52 -10.04 4.77 -9.09
CA LEU A 52 -11.43 4.89 -9.57
C LEU A 52 -11.52 5.14 -11.08
N LYS A 53 -10.45 5.58 -11.74
CA LYS A 53 -10.39 5.76 -13.20
C LYS A 53 -9.87 4.51 -13.93
N GLU A 54 -9.31 3.55 -13.22
CA GLU A 54 -8.65 2.36 -13.78
C GLU A 54 -9.60 1.17 -13.96
N LYS A 55 -9.21 0.16 -14.73
CA LYS A 55 -10.03 -1.06 -14.89
C LYS A 55 -10.13 -1.85 -13.57
N PRO A 56 -11.26 -2.51 -13.26
CA PRO A 56 -11.37 -3.40 -12.11
C PRO A 56 -10.27 -4.48 -12.06
N GLY A 57 -9.78 -4.77 -10.87
CA GLY A 57 -8.59 -5.58 -10.61
C GLY A 57 -7.28 -4.79 -10.63
N THR A 58 -7.30 -3.47 -10.84
CA THR A 58 -6.08 -2.65 -10.80
C THR A 58 -5.72 -2.26 -9.37
N PHE A 59 -4.45 -2.42 -9.01
CA PHE A 59 -3.94 -2.07 -7.69
C PHE A 59 -2.71 -1.17 -7.74
N LEU A 60 -2.48 -0.44 -6.66
CA LEU A 60 -1.21 0.23 -6.38
C LEU A 60 -0.76 -0.02 -4.95
N LEU A 61 0.55 0.10 -4.70
CA LEU A 61 1.13 0.06 -3.37
C LEU A 61 1.53 1.45 -2.92
N ARG A 62 1.15 1.82 -1.69
CA ARG A 62 1.52 3.09 -1.06
C ARG A 62 2.04 2.88 0.35
N PHE A 63 2.75 3.87 0.89
CA PHE A 63 3.08 3.89 2.31
C PHE A 63 1.82 4.15 3.15
N SER A 64 1.68 3.38 4.22
CA SER A 64 0.57 3.48 5.16
C SER A 64 0.85 4.54 6.20
N GLU A 65 0.00 5.56 6.27
CA GLU A 65 0.04 6.63 7.27
C GLU A 65 -0.52 6.18 8.63
N SER A 66 -1.37 5.13 8.67
CA SER A 66 -2.04 4.72 9.92
C SER A 66 -1.10 4.12 10.97
N SER A 67 0.17 3.87 10.62
CA SER A 67 1.18 3.47 11.60
C SER A 67 1.62 4.65 12.48
N MET A 68 1.24 5.90 12.16
CA MET A 68 1.56 7.11 12.94
C MET A 68 0.89 7.13 14.33
N GLU A 69 -0.34 6.63 14.48
CA GLU A 69 -1.06 6.62 15.78
C GLU A 69 -0.53 5.55 16.75
N ASN A 70 -0.09 4.40 16.23
CA ASN A 70 0.41 3.28 17.05
C ASN A 70 1.93 3.32 17.30
N SER A 71 2.61 4.33 16.77
CA SER A 71 4.08 4.51 16.84
C SER A 71 4.65 4.74 18.25
N GLN A 72 3.80 4.88 19.26
CA GLN A 72 4.20 5.02 20.67
C GLN A 72 4.49 3.66 21.35
N LYS A 73 4.07 2.51 20.79
CA LYS A 73 4.16 1.22 21.50
C LYS A 73 4.95 0.09 20.83
N SER A 74 5.25 0.13 19.52
CA SER A 74 5.73 -1.10 18.84
C SER A 74 6.94 -0.98 17.91
N GLY A 75 7.62 0.17 17.81
CA GLY A 75 8.90 0.28 17.07
C GLY A 75 8.84 0.11 15.54
N VAL A 76 7.80 -0.50 14.99
CA VAL A 76 7.60 -0.69 13.55
C VAL A 76 6.74 0.45 12.99
N CYS A 77 7.30 1.23 12.08
CA CYS A 77 6.61 2.28 11.34
C CYS A 77 6.91 2.10 9.84
N GLY A 78 6.02 2.59 8.96
CA GLY A 78 6.25 2.55 7.50
C GLY A 78 5.71 1.33 6.75
N ASP A 79 4.60 0.71 7.15
CA ASP A 79 4.00 -0.42 6.41
C ASP A 79 3.54 -0.04 4.98
N LEU A 80 3.42 -1.03 4.11
CA LEU A 80 2.75 -0.86 2.82
C LEU A 80 1.24 -1.10 2.95
N ALA A 81 0.47 -0.39 2.14
CA ALA A 81 -0.94 -0.67 1.88
C ALA A 81 -1.14 -0.93 0.39
N MET A 82 -1.87 -1.98 0.06
CA MET A 82 -2.38 -2.20 -1.29
C MET A 82 -3.77 -1.60 -1.38
N VAL A 83 -3.93 -0.72 -2.36
CA VAL A 83 -5.21 -0.14 -2.73
C VAL A 83 -5.62 -0.79 -4.04
N LEU A 84 -6.83 -1.33 -4.10
CA LEU A 84 -7.36 -2.10 -5.23
C LEU A 84 -8.71 -1.53 -5.63
N VAL A 85 -8.94 -1.34 -6.92
CA VAL A 85 -10.28 -1.11 -7.44
C VAL A 85 -10.89 -2.40 -7.96
N GLU A 86 -12.11 -2.72 -7.55
CA GLU A 86 -12.81 -3.92 -7.98
C GLU A 86 -14.33 -3.70 -8.00
N VAL A 87 -15.06 -4.55 -8.72
CA VAL A 87 -16.52 -4.58 -8.65
C VAL A 87 -16.94 -5.37 -7.40
N ASP A 88 -17.73 -4.73 -6.54
CA ASP A 88 -18.28 -5.40 -5.36
C ASP A 88 -19.37 -6.39 -5.80
N PRO A 89 -19.23 -7.68 -5.48
CA PRO A 89 -20.21 -8.70 -5.88
C PRO A 89 -21.60 -8.48 -5.26
N ALA A 90 -21.71 -7.72 -4.16
CA ALA A 90 -22.98 -7.49 -3.48
C ALA A 90 -23.90 -6.50 -4.24
N ASP A 91 -23.32 -5.47 -4.88
CA ASP A 91 -24.10 -4.41 -5.53
C ASP A 91 -23.67 -4.12 -6.99
N ASN A 92 -22.71 -4.89 -7.51
CA ASN A 92 -22.15 -4.76 -8.85
C ASN A 92 -21.58 -3.36 -9.14
N LYS A 93 -21.15 -2.62 -8.11
CA LYS A 93 -20.54 -1.30 -8.24
C LYS A 93 -19.03 -1.35 -8.06
N LYS A 94 -18.33 -0.49 -8.78
CA LYS A 94 -16.90 -0.27 -8.63
C LYS A 94 -16.60 0.36 -7.27
N LYS A 95 -15.76 -0.28 -6.46
CA LYS A 95 -15.36 0.17 -5.13
C LYS A 95 -13.85 0.05 -4.94
N ILE A 96 -13.35 0.77 -3.93
CA ILE A 96 -11.96 0.70 -3.51
C ILE A 96 -11.83 -0.18 -2.26
N PHE A 97 -10.87 -1.10 -2.30
CA PHE A 97 -10.50 -2.01 -1.22
C PHE A 97 -9.08 -1.69 -0.74
N HIS A 98 -8.87 -1.74 0.58
CA HIS A 98 -7.58 -1.48 1.21
C HIS A 98 -7.09 -2.72 1.95
N LEU A 99 -5.95 -3.27 1.56
CA LEU A 99 -5.35 -4.45 2.17
C LEU A 99 -4.02 -4.10 2.85
N LYS A 100 -3.86 -4.50 4.12
CA LYS A 100 -2.67 -4.20 4.94
C LYS A 100 -1.99 -5.43 5.55
N LYS A 101 -2.73 -6.50 5.83
CA LYS A 101 -2.27 -7.64 6.66
C LYS A 101 -0.99 -8.34 6.15
N TYR A 102 -0.82 -8.43 4.83
CA TYR A 102 0.33 -9.12 4.21
C TYR A 102 1.42 -8.15 3.73
N LEU A 103 1.32 -6.89 4.12
CA LEU A 103 2.17 -5.80 3.63
C LEU A 103 2.82 -5.02 4.79
N GLN A 104 2.69 -5.56 6.01
CA GLN A 104 3.41 -5.11 7.18
C GLN A 104 4.88 -5.51 7.10
N ALA A 105 5.76 -4.68 7.65
CA ALA A 105 7.20 -4.93 7.60
C ALA A 105 7.58 -6.31 8.18
N SER A 106 6.99 -6.69 9.32
CA SER A 106 7.22 -8.00 9.96
C SER A 106 6.81 -9.19 9.07
N TYR A 107 5.73 -9.06 8.30
CA TYR A 107 5.35 -10.08 7.35
C TYR A 107 6.36 -10.16 6.20
N LEU A 108 6.76 -9.02 5.64
CA LEU A 108 7.76 -9.00 4.56
C LEU A 108 9.12 -9.56 5.01
N GLU A 109 9.53 -9.31 6.26
CA GLU A 109 10.70 -9.94 6.88
C GLU A 109 10.58 -11.47 6.93
N SER A 110 9.43 -11.98 7.39
CA SER A 110 9.18 -13.43 7.40
C SER A 110 9.25 -14.04 6.00
N GLN A 111 8.80 -13.33 4.97
CA GLN A 111 8.86 -13.79 3.59
C GLN A 111 10.28 -13.72 3.02
N LYS A 112 11.06 -12.69 3.40
CA LYS A 112 12.47 -12.57 3.03
C LYS A 112 13.30 -13.73 3.59
N ALA A 113 13.03 -14.18 4.81
CA ALA A 113 13.64 -15.39 5.39
C ALA A 113 13.33 -16.67 4.58
N LEU A 114 12.23 -16.67 3.82
CA LEU A 114 11.85 -17.74 2.89
C LEU A 114 12.32 -17.49 1.45
N ASN A 115 13.24 -16.54 1.22
CA ASN A 115 13.71 -16.10 -0.11
C ASN A 115 12.59 -15.61 -1.05
N ARG A 116 11.45 -15.15 -0.50
CA ARG A 116 10.35 -14.58 -1.29
C ARG A 116 10.49 -13.07 -1.37
N ARG A 117 10.38 -12.54 -2.59
CA ARG A 117 10.39 -11.09 -2.84
C ARG A 117 8.98 -10.52 -2.73
N LEU A 118 8.86 -9.19 -2.60
CA LEU A 118 7.56 -8.53 -2.60
C LEU A 118 6.80 -8.84 -3.90
N SER A 119 7.50 -8.91 -5.05
CA SER A 119 6.87 -9.34 -6.31
C SER A 119 6.23 -10.73 -6.24
N ASP A 120 6.77 -11.65 -5.44
CA ASP A 120 6.23 -13.00 -5.31
C ASP A 120 5.02 -13.02 -4.37
N VAL A 121 5.08 -12.24 -3.29
CA VAL A 121 3.93 -11.99 -2.41
C VAL A 121 2.77 -11.36 -3.19
N LEU A 122 3.04 -10.39 -4.06
CA LEU A 122 2.01 -9.75 -4.88
C LEU A 122 1.32 -10.72 -5.85
N LYS A 123 2.05 -11.70 -6.41
CA LYS A 123 1.47 -12.74 -7.29
C LYS A 123 0.50 -13.66 -6.57
N MET A 124 0.54 -13.73 -5.24
CA MET A 124 -0.38 -14.54 -4.45
C MET A 124 -1.78 -13.93 -4.36
N PHE A 125 -1.90 -12.61 -4.58
CA PHE A 125 -3.20 -11.95 -4.58
C PHE A 125 -3.94 -12.21 -5.89
N LYS A 126 -5.19 -12.63 -5.76
CA LYS A 126 -6.10 -12.94 -6.85
C LYS A 126 -7.49 -12.41 -6.53
N VAL A 127 -8.24 -12.09 -7.58
CA VAL A 127 -9.66 -11.75 -7.51
C VAL A 127 -10.45 -12.71 -8.38
N ALA A 128 -11.74 -12.88 -8.09
CA ALA A 128 -12.63 -13.67 -8.92
C ALA A 128 -12.71 -13.06 -10.33
N ASP A 129 -12.89 -13.91 -11.34
CA ASP A 129 -13.21 -13.44 -12.68
C ASP A 129 -14.68 -12.99 -12.70
N PRO A 130 -14.99 -11.76 -13.17
CA PRO A 130 -16.36 -11.29 -13.25
C PRO A 130 -17.26 -12.15 -14.15
N SER A 131 -16.69 -12.85 -15.14
CA SER A 131 -17.41 -13.72 -16.06
C SER A 131 -17.49 -15.18 -15.59
N ASP A 132 -16.63 -15.57 -14.64
CA ASP A 132 -16.57 -16.93 -14.10
C ASP A 132 -16.04 -16.89 -12.65
N PRO A 133 -16.94 -16.82 -11.65
CA PRO A 133 -16.54 -16.67 -10.24
C PRO A 133 -15.64 -17.79 -9.70
N ASP A 134 -15.68 -18.99 -10.31
CA ASP A 134 -14.84 -20.12 -9.93
C ASP A 134 -13.40 -19.97 -10.44
N LYS A 135 -13.18 -19.08 -11.41
CA LYS A 135 -11.85 -18.72 -11.90
C LYS A 135 -11.28 -17.53 -11.14
N LYS A 136 -9.98 -17.62 -10.86
CA LYS A 136 -9.20 -16.54 -10.23
C LYS A 136 -8.29 -15.89 -11.26
N ARG A 137 -8.32 -14.56 -11.32
CA ARG A 137 -7.42 -13.75 -12.16
C ARG A 137 -6.39 -13.01 -11.33
N THR A 138 -5.24 -12.71 -11.96
CA THR A 138 -4.17 -11.91 -11.35
C THR A 138 -4.55 -10.44 -11.34
N LEU A 139 -4.19 -9.75 -10.27
CA LEU A 139 -4.35 -8.31 -10.17
C LEU A 139 -3.49 -7.58 -11.21
N LEU A 140 -3.99 -6.46 -11.73
CA LEU A 140 -3.32 -5.59 -12.68
C LEU A 140 -2.55 -4.52 -11.91
N ARG A 141 -1.26 -4.38 -12.19
CA ARG A 141 -0.46 -3.33 -11.56
C ARG A 141 -0.80 -1.97 -12.19
N TRP A 142 -1.03 -0.97 -11.36
CA TRP A 142 -1.12 0.42 -11.80
C TRP A 142 0.18 0.85 -12.49
N SER A 143 0.05 1.57 -13.62
CA SER A 143 1.17 2.06 -14.41
C SER A 143 1.01 3.55 -14.67
N LEU A 144 2.12 4.28 -14.76
CA LEU A 144 2.14 5.71 -15.09
C LEU A 144 1.78 6.05 -16.54
N SER A 145 1.33 5.07 -17.35
CA SER A 145 1.10 5.21 -18.79
C SER A 145 -0.04 6.16 -19.18
N CYS A 146 -0.69 6.81 -18.21
CA CYS A 146 -1.79 7.75 -18.40
C CYS A 146 -1.52 9.05 -17.61
N VAL A 147 -0.47 9.78 -17.97
CA VAL A 147 -0.32 11.21 -17.70
C VAL A 147 0.04 11.88 -19.02
#